data_AF-A0A511YSS3-F1
#
_entry.id   AF-A0A511YSS3-F1
#
_cell.length_a   1.000
_cell.length_b   1.000
_cell.length_c   1.000
_cell.angle_alpha   90.00
_cell.angle_beta   90.00
_cell.angle_gamma   90.00
#
_symmetry.space_group_name_H-M   'P 1'
#
loop_
_entity.id
_entity.type
_entity.pdbx_description
1 polymer ?
#
loop_
_entity_poly.entity_id
_entity_poly.type
_entity_poly.pdbx_seq_one_letter_code
_entity_poly.pdbx_strand_id
1 'polypeptide(L)'
;MEEIKNFISSFIKDEYICNKANYDFSISDDGYEKMRHKVKDYFHDANKQEYWRGLEEEDVKDLDAKMKELYYQNEERAVPRTLFQIKQYKNPKLGEGLLRWLVNDELFACYTSYTENTGRELSYNKLFYVAETNEGLKIIYDLTFGVKEPGWRHSHDLKINQVKDPGKLIAAEKYQAPEEAHSLADYDAE
;
A
#
# COMPACT_ATOMS: atom_id res chain seq x y z
N MET A 1 -11.35 14.57 -3.69
CA MET A 1 -10.19 14.04 -4.43
C MET A 1 -8.87 14.52 -3.83
N GLU A 2 -8.65 15.83 -3.72
CA GLU A 2 -7.41 16.38 -3.13
C GLU A 2 -7.10 15.84 -1.72
N GLU A 3 -8.11 15.71 -0.85
CA GLU A 3 -7.96 15.09 0.47
C GLU A 3 -7.45 13.64 0.39
N ILE A 4 -8.00 12.84 -0.53
CA ILE A 4 -7.61 11.44 -0.76
C ILE A 4 -6.17 11.36 -1.28
N LYS A 5 -5.81 12.25 -2.20
CA LYS A 5 -4.44 12.36 -2.73
C LYS A 5 -3.45 12.67 -1.61
N ASN A 6 -3.79 13.62 -0.73
CA ASN A 6 -2.94 13.98 0.40
C ASN A 6 -2.82 12.84 1.42
N PHE A 7 -3.91 12.14 1.69
CA PHE A 7 -3.92 10.94 2.53
C PHE A 7 -3.01 9.86 1.98
N ILE A 8 -3.21 9.44 0.72
CA ILE A 8 -2.41 8.35 0.14
C ILE A 8 -0.95 8.75 -0.05
N SER A 9 -0.66 10.02 -0.37
CA SER A 9 0.72 10.51 -0.48
C SER A 9 1.43 10.50 0.88
N SER A 10 0.72 10.82 1.96
CA SER A 10 1.26 10.76 3.33
C SER A 10 1.53 9.32 3.74
N PHE A 11 0.59 8.40 3.45
CA PHE A 11 0.79 6.96 3.63
C PHE A 11 2.05 6.46 2.90
N ILE A 12 2.16 6.73 1.60
CA ILE A 12 3.30 6.29 0.77
C ILE A 12 4.64 6.77 1.35
N LYS A 13 4.67 8.02 1.82
CA LYS A 13 5.87 8.60 2.44
C LYS A 13 6.23 7.90 3.75
N ASP A 14 5.24 7.70 4.63
CA ASP A 14 5.46 7.05 5.92
C ASP A 14 5.82 5.57 5.76
N GLU A 15 5.17 4.86 4.83
CA GLU A 15 5.49 3.47 4.45
C GLU A 15 6.94 3.36 3.95
N TYR A 16 7.37 4.27 3.07
CA TYR A 16 8.75 4.29 2.59
C TYR A 16 9.76 4.48 3.72
N ILE A 17 9.51 5.44 4.62
CA ILE A 17 10.39 5.68 5.79
C ILE A 17 10.46 4.43 6.67
N CYS A 18 9.31 3.81 6.97
CA CYS A 18 9.25 2.59 7.78
C CYS A 18 9.96 1.41 7.11
N ASN A 19 9.80 1.26 5.78
CA ASN A 19 10.46 0.21 5.00
C ASN A 19 11.98 0.39 4.97
N LYS A 20 12.47 1.63 4.85
CA LYS A 20 13.90 1.96 4.97
C LYS A 20 14.44 1.62 6.35
N ALA A 21 13.74 2.06 7.40
CA ALA A 21 14.11 1.80 8.78
C ALA A 21 14.20 0.31 9.12
N ASN A 22 13.52 -0.55 8.35
CA ASN A 22 13.58 -1.99 8.50
C ASN A 22 14.99 -2.58 8.29
N TYR A 23 15.83 -1.88 7.54
CA TYR A 23 17.17 -2.32 7.17
C TYR A 23 18.29 -1.41 7.72
N ASP A 24 17.93 -0.32 8.40
CA ASP A 24 18.86 0.66 8.94
C ASP A 24 19.24 0.31 10.39
N PHE A 25 20.48 -0.15 10.56
CA PHE A 25 21.03 -0.55 11.87
C PHE A 25 21.18 0.61 12.87
N SER A 26 21.06 1.86 12.44
CA SER A 26 21.12 3.03 13.31
C SER A 26 19.79 3.35 14.01
N ILE A 27 18.70 2.72 13.58
CA ILE A 27 17.37 2.93 14.14
C ILE A 27 17.12 1.96 15.30
N SER A 28 16.81 2.49 16.48
CA SER A 28 16.45 1.66 17.63
C SER A 28 15.10 0.94 17.44
N ASP A 29 14.86 -0.11 18.23
CA ASP A 29 13.60 -0.86 18.18
C ASP A 29 12.38 0.01 18.49
N ASP A 30 12.46 0.85 19.52
CA ASP A 30 11.41 1.84 19.86
C ASP A 30 11.19 2.87 18.73
N GLY A 31 12.27 3.30 18.07
CA GLY A 31 12.19 4.21 16.92
C GLY A 31 11.42 3.61 15.76
N TYR A 32 11.72 2.35 15.41
CA TYR A 32 10.99 1.61 14.38
C TYR A 32 9.53 1.39 14.78
N GLU A 33 9.25 0.99 16.03
CA GLU A 33 7.89 0.68 16.45
C GLU A 33 6.96 1.90 16.38
N LYS A 34 7.48 3.11 16.62
CA LYS A 34 6.75 4.37 16.38
C LYS A 34 6.41 4.58 14.91
N MET A 35 7.36 4.33 14.00
CA MET A 35 7.13 4.44 12.55
C MET A 35 6.11 3.40 12.09
N ARG A 36 6.26 2.16 12.56
CA ARG A 36 5.36 1.05 12.29
C ARG A 36 3.92 1.35 12.73
N HIS A 37 3.73 1.86 13.94
CA HIS A 37 2.41 2.28 14.42
C HIS A 37 1.80 3.36 13.54
N LYS A 38 2.60 4.37 13.16
CA LYS A 38 2.14 5.43 12.25
C LYS A 38 1.66 4.87 10.91
N VAL A 39 2.38 3.91 10.33
CA VAL A 39 1.96 3.27 9.07
C VAL A 39 0.71 2.41 9.26
N LYS A 40 0.63 1.65 10.36
CA LYS A 40 -0.55 0.84 10.70
C LYS A 40 -1.81 1.68 10.85
N ASP A 41 -1.70 2.89 11.40
CA ASP A 41 -2.83 3.79 11.60
C ASP A 41 -3.50 4.26 10.29
N TYR A 42 -2.86 4.11 9.13
CA TYR A 42 -3.52 4.37 7.84
C TYR A 42 -4.53 3.26 7.47
N PHE A 43 -4.37 2.06 8.02
CA PHE A 43 -5.26 0.93 7.75
C PHE A 43 -6.40 0.92 8.76
N HIS A 44 -7.58 0.52 8.28
CA HIS A 44 -8.69 0.23 9.17
C HIS A 44 -8.39 -1.03 9.99
N ASP A 45 -8.91 -1.09 11.22
CA ASP A 45 -8.64 -2.16 12.16
C ASP A 45 -8.99 -3.58 11.65
N ALA A 46 -9.98 -3.68 10.77
CA ALA A 46 -10.39 -4.93 10.12
C ALA A 46 -9.43 -5.45 9.04
N ASN A 47 -8.46 -4.62 8.61
CA ASN A 47 -7.46 -4.95 7.59
C ASN A 47 -6.06 -4.46 8.00
N LYS A 48 -5.69 -4.62 9.28
CA LYS A 48 -4.34 -4.26 9.74
C LYS A 48 -3.31 -5.07 8.98
N GLN A 49 -2.50 -4.37 8.19
CA GLN A 49 -1.30 -4.94 7.60
C GLN A 49 -0.23 -5.07 8.69
N GLU A 50 0.40 -6.24 8.75
CA GLU A 50 1.51 -6.46 9.65
C GLU A 50 2.81 -5.99 8.98
N TYR A 51 3.25 -4.81 9.39
CA TYR A 51 4.64 -4.42 9.20
C TYR A 51 5.47 -5.14 10.25
N TRP A 52 6.56 -5.78 9.86
CA TRP A 52 7.45 -6.52 10.75
C TRP A 52 8.86 -5.99 10.61
N ARG A 53 9.55 -5.89 11.76
CA ARG A 53 10.96 -5.55 11.77
C ARG A 53 11.75 -6.76 11.26
N GLY A 54 12.64 -6.54 10.30
CA GLY A 54 13.46 -7.57 9.68
C GLY A 54 14.66 -7.99 10.53
N LEU A 55 15.03 -7.20 11.55
CA LEU A 55 16.15 -7.45 12.45
C LEU A 55 16.07 -6.54 13.69
N GLU A 56 16.09 -7.11 14.90
CA GLU A 56 16.11 -6.32 16.15
C GLU A 56 17.51 -5.78 16.44
N GLU A 57 17.62 -4.76 17.31
CA GLU A 57 18.91 -4.10 17.62
C GLU A 57 19.94 -5.10 18.18
N GLU A 58 19.49 -6.09 18.96
CA GLU A 58 20.37 -7.11 19.55
C GLU A 58 20.97 -8.06 18.51
N ASP A 59 20.21 -8.39 17.46
CA ASP A 59 20.61 -9.34 16.41
C ASP A 59 21.69 -8.77 15.47
N VAL A 60 21.83 -7.44 15.39
CA VAL A 60 22.80 -6.76 14.50
C VAL A 60 24.24 -7.20 14.78
N LYS A 61 24.54 -7.56 16.03
CA LYS A 61 25.89 -7.96 16.47
C LYS A 61 26.28 -9.34 15.92
N ASP A 62 25.30 -10.19 15.68
CA ASP A 62 25.49 -11.56 15.22
C ASP A 62 25.51 -11.68 13.69
N LEU A 63 25.23 -10.58 12.98
CA LEU A 63 25.31 -10.55 11.53
C LEU A 63 26.76 -10.58 11.02
N ASP A 64 27.03 -11.52 10.11
CA ASP A 64 28.26 -11.52 9.32
C ASP A 64 28.31 -10.36 8.31
N ALA A 65 29.47 -10.14 7.70
CA ALA A 65 29.68 -9.05 6.74
C ALA A 65 28.78 -9.16 5.50
N LYS A 66 28.46 -10.38 5.06
CA LYS A 66 27.63 -10.63 3.88
C LYS A 66 26.16 -10.29 4.16
N MET A 67 25.68 -10.61 5.35
CA MET A 67 24.34 -10.24 5.79
C MET A 67 24.23 -8.73 5.94
N LYS A 68 25.20 -8.08 6.59
CA LYS A 68 25.21 -6.61 6.70
C LYS A 68 25.11 -5.92 5.33
N GLU A 69 25.91 -6.40 4.37
CA GLU A 69 25.86 -5.91 2.99
C GLU A 69 24.49 -6.12 2.34
N LEU A 70 23.83 -7.27 2.56
CA LEU A 70 22.49 -7.53 2.03
C LEU A 70 21.44 -6.54 2.57
N TYR A 71 21.50 -6.23 3.87
CA TYR A 71 20.60 -5.26 4.49
C TYR A 71 20.84 -3.84 3.94
N TYR A 72 22.10 -3.41 3.81
CA TYR A 72 22.42 -2.13 3.17
C TYR A 72 21.90 -2.05 1.73
N GLN A 73 22.06 -3.11 0.94
CA GLN A 73 21.52 -3.16 -0.42
C GLN A 73 19.99 -3.10 -0.46
N ASN A 74 19.30 -3.73 0.49
CA ASN A 74 17.84 -3.63 0.61
C ASN A 74 17.40 -2.21 0.96
N GLU A 75 18.15 -1.52 1.84
CA GLU A 75 17.92 -0.13 2.18
C GLU A 75 18.08 0.79 0.95
N GLU A 76 19.13 0.60 0.14
CA GLU A 76 19.38 1.37 -1.08
C GLU A 76 18.36 1.10 -2.19
N ARG A 77 17.83 -0.12 -2.26
CA ARG A 77 16.79 -0.50 -3.22
C ARG A 77 15.40 -0.03 -2.82
N ALA A 78 15.19 0.33 -1.56
CA ALA A 78 13.90 0.84 -1.11
C ALA A 78 13.55 2.11 -1.89
N VAL A 79 12.34 2.17 -2.43
CA VAL A 79 11.82 3.34 -3.14
C VAL A 79 10.39 3.62 -2.66
N PRO A 80 9.96 4.90 -2.62
CA PRO A 80 8.57 5.19 -2.36
C PRO A 80 7.70 4.65 -3.50
N ARG A 81 6.47 4.22 -3.18
CA ARG A 81 5.51 3.87 -4.22
C ARG A 81 5.24 5.09 -5.10
N THR A 82 5.13 4.87 -6.40
CA THR A 82 4.54 5.83 -7.33
C THR A 82 3.02 5.73 -7.24
N LEU A 83 2.34 6.86 -7.12
CA LEU A 83 0.89 6.96 -7.28
C LEU A 83 0.57 7.22 -8.76
N PHE A 84 -0.12 6.29 -9.41
CA PHE A 84 -0.43 6.42 -10.84
C PHE A 84 -1.75 7.14 -11.07
N GLN A 85 -2.81 6.71 -10.39
CA GLN A 85 -4.15 7.27 -10.51
C GLN A 85 -4.99 7.00 -9.26
N ILE A 86 -6.00 7.85 -9.04
CA ILE A 86 -7.06 7.64 -8.06
C ILE A 86 -8.39 7.61 -8.81
N LYS A 87 -9.17 6.54 -8.60
CA LYS A 87 -10.54 6.40 -9.10
C LYS A 87 -11.53 6.52 -7.95
N GLN A 88 -12.53 7.38 -8.08
CA GLN A 88 -13.64 7.51 -7.13
C GLN A 88 -14.85 6.74 -7.63
N TYR A 89 -15.43 5.92 -6.75
CA TYR A 89 -16.61 5.12 -7.01
C TYR A 89 -17.74 5.46 -6.03
N LYS A 90 -18.97 5.16 -6.44
CA LYS A 90 -20.17 5.19 -5.60
C LYS A 90 -20.90 3.86 -5.55
N ASN A 91 -21.56 3.62 -4.42
CA ASN A 91 -22.39 2.45 -4.13
C ASN A 91 -21.60 1.13 -4.25
N PRO A 92 -20.48 0.97 -3.51
CA PRO A 92 -19.70 -0.27 -3.55
C PRO A 92 -20.50 -1.44 -2.97
N LYS A 93 -20.24 -2.66 -3.47
CA LYS A 93 -20.67 -3.90 -2.79
C LYS A 93 -19.51 -4.44 -1.99
N LEU A 94 -19.66 -4.41 -0.67
CA LEU A 94 -18.62 -4.81 0.27
C LEU A 94 -18.99 -6.13 0.96
N GLY A 95 -17.99 -6.81 1.51
CA GLY A 95 -18.22 -7.80 2.54
C GLY A 95 -18.81 -7.17 3.80
N GLU A 96 -19.62 -7.93 4.55
CA GLU A 96 -20.32 -7.45 5.76
C GLU A 96 -19.37 -6.90 6.82
N GLY A 97 -18.13 -7.42 6.85
CA GLY A 97 -17.09 -6.99 7.77
C GLY A 97 -16.53 -5.60 7.48
N LEU A 98 -16.59 -5.12 6.23
CA LEU A 98 -16.23 -3.75 5.85
C LEU A 98 -17.44 -2.81 5.94
N LEU A 99 -18.60 -3.25 5.44
CA LEU A 99 -19.78 -2.40 5.24
C LEU A 99 -20.20 -1.65 6.51
N ARG A 100 -20.12 -2.30 7.67
CA ARG A 100 -20.54 -1.74 8.97
C ARG A 100 -19.73 -0.54 9.46
N TRP A 101 -18.58 -0.25 8.85
CA TRP A 101 -17.67 0.82 9.28
C TRP A 101 -17.71 2.06 8.40
N LEU A 102 -18.26 1.94 7.19
CA LEU A 102 -18.32 3.05 6.25
C LEU A 102 -19.33 4.10 6.72
N VAL A 103 -18.94 5.37 6.61
CA VAL A 103 -19.81 6.51 6.94
C VAL A 103 -20.64 6.94 5.73
N ASN A 104 -20.20 6.59 4.52
CA ASN A 104 -20.87 6.91 3.26
C ASN A 104 -20.65 5.81 2.21
N ASP A 105 -21.30 5.96 1.06
CA ASP A 105 -21.21 5.00 -0.06
C ASP A 105 -20.12 5.37 -1.07
N GLU A 106 -19.04 6.02 -0.64
CA GLU A 106 -17.92 6.41 -1.49
C GLU A 106 -16.68 5.54 -1.25
N LEU A 107 -16.00 5.19 -2.33
CA LEU A 107 -14.79 4.38 -2.29
C LEU A 107 -13.77 4.95 -3.26
N PHE A 108 -12.52 5.06 -2.83
CA PHE A 108 -11.42 5.52 -3.66
C PHE A 108 -10.43 4.39 -3.89
N ALA A 109 -10.12 4.11 -5.15
CA ALA A 109 -9.15 3.10 -5.53
C ALA A 109 -7.85 3.79 -5.98
N CYS A 110 -6.79 3.65 -5.19
CA CYS A 110 -5.49 4.27 -5.38
C CYS A 110 -4.51 3.26 -5.97
N TYR A 111 -4.11 3.44 -7.24
CA TYR A 111 -3.23 2.54 -7.97
C TYR A 111 -1.77 2.94 -7.74
N THR A 112 -0.96 1.99 -7.26
CA THR A 112 0.42 2.27 -6.82
C THR A 112 1.43 1.22 -7.26
N SER A 113 2.71 1.61 -7.31
CA SER A 113 3.83 0.74 -7.67
C SER A 113 4.34 -0.07 -6.48
N TYR A 114 5.37 -0.87 -6.74
CA TYR A 114 6.18 -1.56 -5.74
C TYR A 114 6.99 -0.59 -4.86
N THR A 115 7.52 -1.11 -3.75
CA THR A 115 8.37 -0.38 -2.77
C THR A 115 9.86 -0.67 -2.93
N GLU A 116 10.26 -1.41 -3.98
CA GLU A 116 11.64 -1.81 -4.24
C GLU A 116 12.03 -1.57 -5.69
N ASN A 117 13.21 -1.00 -5.94
CA ASN A 117 13.73 -0.89 -7.29
C ASN A 117 14.17 -2.27 -7.80
N THR A 118 13.33 -2.88 -8.63
CA THR A 118 13.59 -4.20 -9.24
C THR A 118 14.36 -4.12 -10.56
N GLY A 119 14.63 -2.91 -11.06
CA GLY A 119 15.18 -2.68 -12.40
C GLY A 119 14.21 -3.03 -13.55
N ARG A 120 12.94 -3.28 -13.23
CA ARG A 120 11.86 -3.54 -14.20
C ARG A 120 11.13 -2.24 -14.54
N GLU A 121 10.37 -2.29 -15.63
CA GLU A 121 9.44 -1.22 -16.01
C GLU A 121 8.47 -0.91 -14.87
N LEU A 122 8.20 0.38 -14.69
CA LEU A 122 7.30 0.85 -13.66
C LEU A 122 5.86 0.41 -13.98
N SER A 123 5.25 -0.34 -13.05
CA SER A 123 3.94 -0.98 -13.29
C SER A 123 3.03 -0.89 -12.06
N TYR A 124 1.76 -1.28 -12.22
CA TYR A 124 0.89 -1.52 -11.07
C TYR A 124 1.42 -2.68 -10.22
N ASN A 125 1.31 -2.52 -8.91
CA ASN A 125 1.65 -3.55 -7.93
C ASN A 125 0.60 -3.65 -6.83
N LYS A 126 0.14 -2.52 -6.30
CA LYS A 126 -0.85 -2.47 -5.23
C LYS A 126 -1.99 -1.53 -5.60
N LEU A 127 -3.21 -1.97 -5.30
CA LEU A 127 -4.41 -1.14 -5.33
C LEU A 127 -4.92 -1.01 -3.91
N PHE A 128 -4.95 0.21 -3.38
CA PHE A 128 -5.50 0.49 -2.06
C PHE A 128 -6.90 1.06 -2.20
N TYR A 129 -7.84 0.47 -1.49
CA TYR A 129 -9.19 1.00 -1.35
C TYR A 129 -9.28 1.83 -0.09
N VAL A 130 -9.59 3.12 -0.26
CA VAL A 130 -9.70 4.13 0.79
C VAL A 130 -11.14 4.57 0.92
N ALA A 131 -11.65 4.67 2.14
CA ALA A 131 -13.00 5.14 2.43
C ALA A 131 -13.04 5.92 3.75
N GLU A 132 -14.05 6.77 3.90
CA GLU A 132 -14.37 7.40 5.18
C GLU A 132 -15.01 6.38 6.11
N THR A 133 -14.41 6.17 7.28
CA THR A 133 -14.92 5.27 8.32
C THR A 133 -15.22 6.04 9.60
N ASN A 134 -15.77 5.34 10.60
CA ASN A 134 -15.91 5.87 11.95
C ASN A 134 -14.56 6.22 12.63
N GLU A 135 -13.43 5.79 12.07
CA GLU A 135 -12.06 6.13 12.51
C GLU A 135 -11.42 7.24 11.65
N GLY A 136 -12.21 7.87 10.77
CA GLY A 136 -11.75 8.81 9.76
C GLY A 136 -11.37 8.11 8.45
N LEU A 137 -10.59 8.79 7.61
CA LEU A 137 -10.16 8.24 6.33
C LEU A 137 -9.19 7.08 6.54
N LYS A 138 -9.50 5.90 5.99
CA LYS A 138 -8.70 4.67 6.16
C LYS A 138 -8.54 3.89 4.86
N ILE A 139 -7.41 3.19 4.74
CA ILE A 139 -7.27 2.07 3.81
C ILE A 139 -8.06 0.89 4.39
N ILE A 140 -9.20 0.58 3.76
CA ILE A 140 -10.09 -0.48 4.24
C ILE A 140 -9.78 -1.83 3.59
N TYR A 141 -9.10 -1.82 2.44
CA TYR A 141 -8.81 -3.03 1.70
C TYR A 141 -7.67 -2.82 0.68
N ASP A 142 -6.98 -3.89 0.29
CA ASP A 142 -5.93 -3.83 -0.73
C ASP A 142 -5.91 -5.07 -1.65
N LEU A 143 -5.50 -4.85 -2.90
CA LEU A 143 -5.23 -5.90 -3.88
C LEU A 143 -3.77 -5.84 -4.33
N THR A 144 -3.21 -7.00 -4.68
CA THR A 144 -1.86 -7.11 -5.24
C THR A 144 -1.94 -7.56 -6.69
N PHE A 145 -1.21 -6.91 -7.58
CA PHE A 145 -1.12 -7.32 -8.97
C PHE A 145 -0.07 -8.43 -9.13
N GLY A 146 -0.49 -9.58 -9.66
CA GLY A 146 0.39 -10.71 -9.92
C GLY A 146 1.29 -10.46 -11.12
N VAL A 147 2.61 -10.48 -10.93
CA VAL A 147 3.56 -10.26 -12.05
C VAL A 147 3.74 -11.51 -12.92
N LYS A 148 3.67 -12.71 -12.34
CA LYS A 148 3.83 -13.98 -13.08
C LYS A 148 2.56 -14.43 -13.79
N GLU A 149 1.40 -14.22 -13.15
CA GLU A 149 0.10 -14.43 -13.77
C GLU A 149 -0.65 -13.09 -13.59
N PRO A 150 -0.70 -12.27 -14.67
CA PRO A 150 -1.30 -10.95 -14.66
C PRO A 150 -2.73 -10.98 -14.12
N GLY A 151 -2.99 -10.16 -13.10
CA GLY A 151 -4.30 -10.06 -12.48
C GLY A 151 -4.25 -9.59 -11.04
N TRP A 152 -5.32 -8.90 -10.63
CA TRP A 152 -5.51 -8.47 -9.25
C TRP A 152 -5.85 -9.65 -8.35
N ARG A 153 -5.16 -9.73 -7.21
CA ARG A 153 -5.34 -10.78 -6.21
C ARG A 153 -5.70 -10.16 -4.88
N HIS A 154 -6.68 -10.76 -4.22
CA HIS A 154 -7.08 -10.42 -2.87
C HIS A 154 -5.91 -10.64 -1.90
N SER A 155 -5.69 -9.69 -0.98
CA SER A 155 -4.65 -9.80 0.05
C SER A 155 -4.91 -10.93 1.07
N HIS A 156 -6.16 -11.37 1.18
CA HIS A 156 -6.60 -12.47 2.05
C HIS A 156 -7.87 -13.13 1.51
N ASP A 157 -8.18 -14.35 1.96
CA ASP A 157 -9.37 -15.11 1.53
C ASP A 157 -10.65 -14.80 2.32
N LEU A 158 -10.58 -13.95 3.35
CA LEU A 158 -11.73 -13.56 4.18
C LEU A 158 -12.72 -12.68 3.40
N LYS A 159 -13.66 -13.30 2.68
CA LYS A 159 -14.69 -12.63 1.84
C LYS A 159 -15.52 -11.57 2.56
N ILE A 160 -15.66 -11.67 3.88
CA ILE A 160 -16.37 -10.68 4.70
C ILE A 160 -15.61 -9.34 4.77
N ASN A 161 -14.30 -9.34 4.55
CA ASN A 161 -13.43 -8.15 4.62
C ASN A 161 -12.94 -7.71 3.23
N GLN A 162 -13.63 -8.07 2.15
CA GLN A 162 -13.23 -7.75 0.78
C GLN A 162 -14.14 -6.70 0.15
N VAL A 163 -13.58 -5.86 -0.72
CA VAL A 163 -14.34 -5.14 -1.75
C VAL A 163 -14.69 -6.13 -2.84
N LYS A 164 -15.99 -6.41 -3.03
CA LYS A 164 -16.47 -7.37 -4.05
C LYS A 164 -16.72 -6.70 -5.39
N ASP A 165 -17.19 -5.45 -5.33
CA ASP A 165 -17.49 -4.59 -6.46
C ASP A 165 -17.26 -3.15 -5.99
N PRO A 166 -16.34 -2.38 -6.61
CA PRO A 166 -16.08 -1.00 -6.20
C PRO A 166 -17.29 -0.08 -6.49
N GLY A 167 -18.23 -0.49 -7.35
CA GLY A 167 -19.42 0.26 -7.68
C GLY A 167 -19.27 1.08 -8.96
N LYS A 168 -20.05 2.16 -9.08
CA LYS A 168 -20.06 3.02 -10.27
C LYS A 168 -18.91 4.02 -10.23
N LEU A 169 -18.07 4.04 -11.25
CA LEU A 169 -17.04 5.07 -11.42
C LEU A 169 -17.67 6.46 -11.56
N ILE A 170 -17.18 7.42 -10.78
CA ILE A 170 -17.64 8.80 -10.73
C ILE A 170 -16.59 9.76 -11.27
N ALA A 171 -15.32 9.54 -10.92
CA ALA A 171 -14.21 10.38 -11.37
C ALA A 171 -12.91 9.56 -11.37
N ALA A 172 -11.98 9.94 -12.24
CA ALA A 172 -10.63 9.43 -12.27
C ALA A 172 -9.65 10.61 -12.36
N GLU A 173 -8.62 10.59 -11.53
CA GLU A 173 -7.50 11.54 -11.58
C GLU A 173 -6.21 10.77 -11.86
N LYS A 174 -5.51 11.18 -12.93
CA LYS A 174 -4.32 10.53 -13.48
C LYS A 174 -3.09 11.39 -13.15
N TYR A 175 -2.03 10.78 -12.63
CA TYR A 175 -0.82 11.46 -12.16
C TYR A 175 0.43 11.10 -12.96
N GLN A 176 0.75 9.81 -12.99
CA GLN A 176 1.90 9.26 -13.70
C GLN A 176 1.46 8.03 -14.46
N ALA A 177 1.84 7.94 -15.72
CA ALA A 177 1.57 6.77 -16.53
C ALA A 177 2.54 5.63 -16.14
N PRO A 178 2.06 4.37 -16.05
CA PRO A 178 2.93 3.21 -16.01
C PRO A 178 3.74 3.07 -17.31
N GLU A 179 4.87 2.37 -17.22
CA GLU A 179 5.72 2.01 -18.37
C GLU A 179 5.33 0.63 -18.93
N GLU A 180 4.97 -0.30 -18.05
CA GLU A 180 4.61 -1.66 -18.43
C GLU A 180 3.27 -1.70 -19.19
N ALA A 181 3.27 -2.41 -20.32
CA ALA A 181 2.21 -2.33 -21.33
C ALA A 181 0.80 -2.68 -20.81
N HIS A 182 0.64 -3.69 -19.96
CA HIS A 182 -0.68 -4.04 -19.41
C HIS A 182 -1.19 -2.99 -18.44
N SER A 183 -0.33 -2.50 -17.56
CA SER A 183 -0.65 -1.42 -16.62
C SER A 183 -0.99 -0.13 -17.35
N LEU A 184 -0.27 0.18 -18.44
CA LEU A 184 -0.54 1.35 -19.29
C LEU A 184 -1.89 1.23 -20.01
N ALA A 185 -2.23 0.05 -20.53
CA ALA A 185 -3.52 -0.18 -21.17
C ALA A 185 -4.70 0.01 -20.20
N ASP A 186 -4.58 -0.49 -18.96
CA ASP A 186 -5.58 -0.26 -17.89
C ASP A 186 -5.63 1.20 -17.44
N TYR A 187 -4.49 1.90 -17.47
CA TYR A 187 -4.43 3.33 -17.21
C TYR A 187 -5.16 4.13 -18.29
N ASP A 188 -5.04 3.77 -19.58
CA ASP A 188 -5.59 4.52 -20.71
C ASP A 188 -7.06 4.22 -21.01
N ALA A 189 -7.57 3.05 -20.63
CA ALA A 189 -8.94 2.61 -20.93
C ALA A 189 -10.07 3.37 -20.19
N GLU A 190 -9.70 4.31 -19.31
CA GLU A 190 -10.55 4.93 -18.28
C GLU A 190 -10.52 6.47 -18.35
#